data_AF-A0A497ILT3-F1
#
_entry.id   AF-A0A497ILT3-F1
#
_cell.length_a   1.000
_cell.length_b   1.000
_cell.length_c   1.000
_cell.angle_alpha   90.00
_cell.angle_beta   90.00
_cell.angle_gamma   90.00
#
_symmetry.space_group_name_H-M   'P 1'
#
loop_
_entity.id
_entity.type
_entity.pdbx_description
1 polymer ?
#
loop_
_entity_poly.entity_id
_entity_poly.type
_entity_poly.pdbx_seq_one_letter_code
_entity_poly.pdbx_strand_id
1 'polypeptide(L)' 'MDEDGYYIMSCPLFEGCHSYGKTIDEALENIREVIEMCLEETKVEELNKFVGFRELEVAQNV' A
#
# COMPACT_ATOMS: atom_id res chain seq x y z
N MET A 1 3.08 12.46 -7.93
CA MET A 1 2.45 13.78 -7.82
C MET A 1 1.49 13.88 -8.98
N ASP A 2 0.25 14.27 -8.75
CA ASP A 2 -0.72 14.46 -9.83
C ASP A 2 -0.49 15.79 -10.59
N GLU A 3 -1.35 16.06 -11.57
CA GLU A 3 -1.31 17.26 -12.40
C GLU A 3 -1.55 18.56 -11.60
N ASP A 4 -2.18 18.46 -10.43
CA ASP A 4 -2.51 19.58 -9.54
C ASP A 4 -1.45 19.80 -8.44
N GLY A 5 -0.38 18.99 -8.40
CA GLY A 5 0.70 19.12 -7.44
C GLY A 5 0.44 18.45 -6.08
N TYR A 6 -0.45 17.46 -6.01
CA TYR A 6 -0.65 16.65 -4.80
C TYR A 6 0.21 15.39 -4.81
N TYR A 7 0.75 15.05 -3.65
CA TYR A 7 1.33 13.76 -3.36
C TYR A 7 0.20 12.77 -3.07
N ILE A 8 0.19 11.67 -3.83
CA ILE A 8 -0.73 10.56 -3.63
C ILE A 8 0.04 9.45 -2.91
N MET A 9 -0.42 9.09 -1.72
CA MET A 9 0.10 7.97 -0.93
C MET A 9 -0.89 6.81 -1.03
N SER A 10 -0.38 5.59 -1.06
CA SER A 10 -1.21 4.38 -1.08
C SER A 10 -0.68 3.34 -0.10
N CYS A 11 -1.59 2.65 0.59
CA CYS A 11 -1.24 1.50 1.42
C CYS A 11 -1.65 0.21 0.70
N PRO A 12 -0.73 -0.55 0.11
CA PRO A 12 -1.06 -1.75 -0.67
C PRO A 12 -1.73 -2.86 0.15
N LEU A 13 -1.59 -2.80 1.48
CA LEU A 13 -2.20 -3.75 2.40
C LEU A 13 -3.73 -3.63 2.43
N PHE A 14 -4.26 -2.43 2.16
CA PHE A 14 -5.69 -2.14 2.18
C PHE A 14 -6.15 -1.74 0.78
N GLU A 15 -7.06 -2.51 0.21
CA GLU A 15 -7.58 -2.24 -1.13
C GLU A 15 -8.26 -0.87 -1.18
N GLY A 16 -7.85 -0.02 -2.12
CA GLY A 16 -8.39 1.33 -2.27
C GLY A 16 -7.94 2.34 -1.21
N CYS A 17 -6.99 2.01 -0.34
CA CYS A 17 -6.47 2.94 0.66
C CYS A 17 -5.50 3.94 0.03
N HIS A 18 -6.01 5.16 -0.18
CA HIS A 18 -5.28 6.27 -0.76
C HIS A 18 -5.48 7.54 0.05
N SER A 19 -4.43 8.36 0.16
CA SER A 19 -4.52 9.71 0.71
C SER A 19 -3.79 10.69 -0.22
N TYR A 20 -4.09 11.97 -0.03
CA TYR A 20 -3.57 13.08 -0.81
C TYR A 20 -3.02 14.15 0.13
N GLY A 21 -1.97 14.86 -0.27
CA GLY A 21 -1.45 16.01 0.46
C GLY A 21 -0.61 16.92 -0.43
N LYS A 22 -0.53 18.20 -0.13
CA LYS A 22 0.27 19.17 -0.91
C LYS A 22 1.77 19.00 -0.63
N THR A 23 2.11 18.41 0.51
CA THR A 23 3.47 18.03 0.87
C THR A 23 3.54 16.53 1.17
N ILE A 24 4.76 15.99 1.17
CA ILE A 24 5.01 14.61 1.57
C ILE A 24 4.56 14.38 3.02
N ASP A 25 4.87 15.32 3.92
CA ASP A 25 4.54 15.21 5.34
C ASP A 25 3.02 15.20 5.56
N GLU A 26 2.27 16.08 4.88
CA GLU A 26 0.81 16.10 4.94
C GLU A 26 0.19 14.81 4.39
N ALA A 27 0.65 14.33 3.23
CA ALA A 27 0.17 13.09 2.66
C ALA A 27 0.47 11.88 3.58
N LEU A 28 1.63 11.92 4.27
CA LEU A 28 2.05 10.89 5.22
C LEU A 28 1.22 10.91 6.51
N GLU A 29 0.86 12.08 7.01
CA GLU A 29 -0.04 12.22 8.16
C GLU A 29 -1.45 11.72 7.80
N ASN A 30 -1.98 12.16 6.64
CA ASN A 30 -3.28 11.73 6.14
C ASN A 30 -3.36 10.21 5.92
N ILE A 31 -2.33 9.57 5.32
CA ILE A 31 -2.37 8.12 5.10
C ILE A 31 -2.30 7.34 6.41
N ARG A 32 -1.64 7.87 7.45
CA ARG A 32 -1.58 7.20 8.77
C ARG A 32 -2.97 7.12 9.40
N GLU A 33 -3.72 8.21 9.41
CA GLU A 33 -5.09 8.22 9.95
C GLU A 33 -5.98 7.22 9.23
N VAL A 34 -5.93 7.18 7.89
CA VAL A 34 -6.71 6.22 7.09
C VAL A 34 -6.28 4.78 7.38
N ILE A 35 -4.98 4.52 7.51
CA ILE A 35 -4.46 3.19 7.88
C ILE A 35 -4.95 2.77 9.27
N GLU A 36 -4.93 3.67 10.26
CA GLU A 36 -5.44 3.38 11.61
C GLU A 36 -6.92 3.02 11.58
N MET A 37 -7.74 3.78 10.84
CA MET A 37 -9.15 3.44 10.63
C MET A 37 -9.34 2.06 9.99
N CYS A 38 -8.55 1.72 8.96
CA CYS A 38 -8.61 0.40 8.34
C CYS A 38 -8.22 -0.71 9.34
N LEU A 39 -7.22 -0.48 10.19
CA LEU A 39 -6.75 -1.45 11.17
C LEU A 39 -7.77 -1.72 12.28
N GLU A 40 -8.58 -0.73 12.66
CA GLU A 40 -9.66 -0.91 13.63
C GLU A 40 -10.73 -1.90 13.14
N GLU A 41 -11.01 -1.90 11.82
CA GLU A 41 -11.99 -2.80 11.21
C GLU A 41 -11.37 -4.14 10.74
N THR A 42 -10.05 -4.19 10.58
CA THR A 42 -9.35 -5.36 10.03
C THR A 42 -8.97 -6.36 11.12
N LYS A 43 -9.30 -7.63 10.91
CA LYS A 43 -8.86 -8.70 11.81
C LYS A 43 -7.38 -9.01 11.59
N VAL A 44 -6.63 -9.18 12.68
CA VAL A 44 -5.19 -9.50 12.64
C VAL A 44 -4.90 -10.76 11.81
N GLU A 45 -5.82 -11.71 11.76
CA GLU A 45 -5.70 -12.96 10.99
C GLU A 45 -5.73 -12.75 9.47
N GLU A 46 -6.24 -11.60 9.00
CA GLU A 46 -6.34 -11.25 7.58
C GLU A 46 -5.12 -10.47 7.09
N LEU A 47 -4.31 -9.93 8.00
CA LEU A 47 -3.12 -9.16 7.69
C LEU A 47 -1.92 -10.07 7.38
N ASN A 48 -1.08 -9.65 6.43
CA ASN A 48 0.21 -10.27 6.11
C ASN A 48 0.14 -11.78 5.83
N LYS A 49 -0.94 -12.22 5.18
CA LYS A 49 -1.11 -13.62 4.77
C LYS A 49 -0.08 -13.98 3.70
N PHE A 50 0.88 -14.81 4.07
CA PHE A 50 1.80 -15.40 3.10
C PHE A 50 1.04 -16.35 2.16
N VAL A 51 1.08 -16.05 0.86
CA VAL A 51 0.39 -16.85 -0.18
C VAL A 51 1.26 -18.02 -0.66
N GLY A 52 2.59 -17.83 -0.72
CA GLY A 52 3.52 -18.83 -1.25
C GLY A 52 4.64 -18.18 -2.09
N PHE A 53 5.71 -18.94 -2.34
CA PHE A 53 6.67 -18.64 -3.41
C PHE A 53 6.90 -19.92 -4.23
N ARG A 54 7.34 -19.76 -5.48
CA ARG A 54 7.72 -20.87 -6.36
C ARG A 54 9.00 -20.52 -7.08
N GLU A 55 9.99 -21.41 -6.99
CA GLU A 55 11.21 -21.31 -7.79
C GLU A 55 10.98 -21.92 -9.18
N LEU A 56 11.54 -21.26 -10.19
CA LEU A 56 11.48 -21.68 -11.59
C LEU A 56 12.88 -21.58 -12.18
N GLU A 57 13.33 -22.65 -12.85
CA GLU A 57 14.55 -22.62 -13.66
C GLU A 57 14.18 -22.28 -15.12
N VAL A 58 14.88 -21.30 -15.69
CA VAL A 58 14.73 -20.93 -17.10
C VAL A 58 15.99 -21.36 -17.84
N ALA A 59 15.86 -22.32 -18.76
CA ALA A 59 16.94 -22.68 -19.67
C ALA A 59 16.97 -21.70 -20.84
N GLN A 60 18.08 -20.99 -21.01
CA GLN A 60 18.37 -20.28 -22.26
C GLN A 60 18.95 -21.30 -23.25
N ASN A 61 18.20 -21.61 -24.31
CA ASN A 61 18.74 -22.36 -25.44
C ASN A 61 19.78 -21.47 -26.14
N VAL A 62 21.05 -21.83 -26.00
CA VAL A 62 22.18 -21.28 -26.76
C VAL A 62 22.39 -22.11 -28.01
#